data_AF-A0A0L0HQ01-F1
#
_entry.id   AF-A0A0L0HQ01-F1
#
_cell.length_a   1.000
_cell.length_b   1.000
_cell.length_c   1.000
_cell.angle_alpha   90.00
_cell.angle_beta   90.00
_cell.angle_gamma   90.00
#
_symmetry.space_group_name_H-M   'P 1'
#
loop_
_entity.id
_entity.type
_entity.pdbx_description
1 polymer ?
#
loop_
_entity_poly.entity_id
_entity_poly.type
_entity_poly.pdbx_seq_one_letter_code
_entity_poly.pdbx_strand_id
1 'polypeptide(L)'
;MQPLDDQDFIANFLLEVQQEAENASAELQAHPTYSPAVIQAEYQTAPYTLPTTQLYTHTLDVSSVPDPFWEATFPDWTAAALQTVPPQTFSFPQTLQLVPPFTPPTPLTPSVPSQRQESKQKQLTPPPVPCPPRKREARRKKTVEQPGICLECGNTLALFNIRGDTTLLDSGLVIEILCAQCAGANASHGGPTMNRSLYPSIGRKRGRSQMVDCEICKEMLGCGRVRTLADDEVELEITVEAVCLNCKGKYGFCGSCGGGGKYRTGKYRPIELFPKNRKTCLLSHVRVGNARLHYQVYTGADLPLDQLELLSEVYHDAFLALYATPKVMHEVPAFATFVGLNNFLRAAWSDALADILRPATPTSTSIWYCAAGWIINPPRKKGKSTRHVLFDSQDTSSEDSGLNSPPSDTGTYAADPQKYNVWAGKASQSPQQQPQCNPTERCYVGVCASEHQLPTNSIYLAEVGVMQSVQSQGIAQELILRTLNRIQSESFTPIRYVWLLTRRINLPMQRFSEKCGFMLKDLFERTYPECVDDVRWFVREGYDMNEYITYVAKVDQVQSRARGRQAFDGDG
;
A
#
# COMPACT_ATOMS: atom_id res chain seq x y z
N MET A 1 6.02 -48.59 -10.27
CA MET A 1 6.45 -47.44 -11.08
C MET A 1 7.67 -46.87 -10.39
N GLN A 2 8.84 -46.91 -11.03
CA GLN A 2 10.05 -46.30 -10.46
C GLN A 2 9.92 -44.77 -10.53
N PRO A 3 10.34 -44.03 -9.49
CA PRO A 3 10.39 -42.57 -9.56
C PRO A 3 11.43 -42.18 -10.62
N LEU A 4 11.01 -41.34 -11.57
CA LEU A 4 11.93 -40.69 -12.50
C LEU A 4 12.86 -39.79 -11.69
N ASP A 5 14.15 -39.86 -11.99
CA ASP A 5 15.19 -39.10 -11.32
C ASP A 5 15.03 -37.60 -11.66
N ASP A 6 14.73 -36.78 -10.66
CA ASP A 6 14.42 -35.35 -10.82
C ASP A 6 15.58 -34.57 -11.49
N GLN A 7 16.81 -35.11 -11.48
CA GLN A 7 17.95 -34.49 -12.14
C GLN A 7 17.88 -34.54 -13.67
N ASP A 8 17.44 -35.67 -14.24
CA ASP A 8 17.32 -35.82 -15.70
C ASP A 8 16.21 -34.92 -16.25
N PHE A 9 15.17 -34.69 -15.46
CA PHE A 9 14.09 -33.77 -15.81
C PHE A 9 14.56 -32.31 -15.86
N ILE A 10 15.32 -31.86 -14.85
CA ILE A 10 15.87 -30.49 -14.81
C ILE A 10 16.86 -30.28 -15.96
N ALA A 11 17.71 -31.26 -16.25
CA ALA A 11 18.66 -31.20 -17.36
C ALA A 11 17.95 -31.05 -18.72
N ASN A 12 16.91 -31.86 -18.97
CA ASN A 12 16.14 -31.78 -20.21
C ASN A 12 15.36 -30.46 -20.35
N PHE A 13 14.80 -29.94 -19.25
CA PHE A 13 14.11 -28.65 -19.25
C PHE A 13 15.06 -27.47 -19.57
N LEU A 14 16.26 -27.47 -18.99
CA LEU A 14 17.26 -26.44 -19.29
C LEU A 14 17.74 -26.51 -20.74
N LEU A 15 17.85 -27.71 -21.30
CA LEU A 15 18.22 -27.93 -22.70
C LEU A 15 17.14 -27.39 -23.66
N GLU A 16 15.87 -27.63 -23.38
CA GLU A 16 14.75 -27.08 -24.18
C GLU A 16 14.73 -25.55 -24.17
N VAL A 17 14.91 -24.93 -22.99
CA VAL A 17 14.95 -23.46 -22.87
C VAL A 17 16.14 -22.87 -23.64
N GLN A 18 17.31 -23.53 -23.59
CA GLN A 18 18.48 -23.09 -24.33
C GLN A 18 18.28 -23.23 -25.85
N GLN A 19 17.70 -24.34 -26.30
CA GLN A 19 17.38 -24.57 -27.71
C GLN A 19 16.37 -23.55 -28.25
N GLU A 20 15.34 -23.20 -27.48
CA GLU A 20 14.37 -22.16 -27.86
C GLU A 20 15.02 -20.77 -27.95
N ALA A 21 15.96 -20.46 -27.05
CA ALA A 21 16.71 -19.19 -27.09
C ALA A 21 17.64 -19.10 -28.31
N GLU A 22 18.32 -20.20 -28.66
CA GLU A 22 19.18 -20.27 -29.85
C GLU A 22 18.37 -20.15 -31.14
N ASN A 23 17.20 -20.80 -31.22
CA ASN A 23 16.29 -20.69 -32.37
C ASN A 23 15.75 -19.27 -32.53
N ALA A 24 15.32 -18.62 -31.44
CA ALA A 24 14.86 -17.24 -31.49
C ALA A 24 15.96 -16.26 -31.92
N SER A 25 17.21 -16.49 -31.47
CA SER A 25 18.37 -15.70 -31.90
C SER A 25 18.70 -15.90 -33.38
N ALA A 26 18.59 -17.14 -33.90
CA ALA A 26 18.83 -17.44 -35.30
C ALA A 26 17.75 -16.83 -36.22
N GLU A 27 16.49 -16.85 -35.79
CA GLU A 27 15.36 -16.25 -36.52
C GLU A 27 15.48 -14.72 -36.59
N LEU A 28 15.96 -14.08 -35.51
CA LEU A 28 16.26 -12.63 -35.50
C LEU A 28 17.39 -12.26 -36.47
N GLN A 29 18.42 -13.12 -36.60
CA GLN A 29 19.55 -12.89 -37.50
C GLN A 29 19.23 -13.15 -38.98
N ALA A 30 18.19 -13.93 -39.27
CA ALA A 30 17.78 -14.26 -40.63
C ALA A 30 16.91 -13.17 -41.30
N HIS A 31 16.40 -12.18 -40.56
CA HIS A 31 15.58 -11.11 -41.11
C HIS A 31 16.44 -9.98 -41.72
N PRO A 32 16.37 -9.73 -43.05
CA PRO A 32 17.24 -8.77 -43.75
C PRO A 32 17.04 -7.29 -43.36
N THR A 33 16.02 -6.98 -42.57
CA THR A 33 15.69 -5.63 -42.06
C THR A 33 16.26 -5.31 -40.68
N TYR A 34 16.84 -6.27 -39.96
CA TYR A 34 17.28 -6.12 -38.56
C TYR A 34 18.81 -6.20 -38.39
N SER A 35 19.57 -5.52 -39.24
CA SER A 35 21.00 -5.31 -38.94
C SER A 35 21.13 -4.26 -37.83
N PRO A 36 21.82 -4.56 -36.70
CA PRO A 36 22.06 -3.58 -35.64
C PRO A 36 22.69 -2.27 -36.15
N ALA A 37 23.50 -2.35 -37.22
CA ALA A 37 24.12 -1.19 -37.84
C ALA A 37 23.16 -0.31 -38.64
N VAL A 38 22.12 -0.91 -39.26
CA VAL A 38 21.08 -0.16 -40.00
C VAL A 38 20.18 0.58 -39.02
N ILE A 39 19.79 -0.09 -37.93
CA ILE A 39 19.04 0.51 -36.82
C ILE A 39 19.85 1.67 -36.23
N GLN A 40 21.12 1.46 -35.88
CA GLN A 40 21.94 2.50 -35.26
C GLN A 40 22.21 3.70 -36.19
N ALA A 41 22.27 3.51 -37.52
CA ALA A 41 22.43 4.59 -38.50
C ALA A 41 21.14 5.39 -38.73
N GLU A 42 19.97 4.75 -38.72
CA GLU A 42 18.66 5.41 -38.80
C GLU A 42 18.37 6.23 -37.52
N TYR A 43 18.84 5.75 -36.37
CA TYR A 43 18.73 6.44 -35.09
C TYR A 43 19.63 7.68 -34.94
N GLN A 44 20.75 7.77 -35.67
CA GLN A 44 21.66 8.93 -35.61
C GLN A 44 21.27 10.08 -36.56
N THR A 45 20.38 9.84 -37.52
CA THR A 45 20.07 10.80 -38.59
C THR A 45 18.67 11.42 -38.50
N ALA A 46 17.77 10.87 -37.68
CA ALA A 46 16.47 11.48 -37.42
C ALA A 46 16.55 12.49 -36.26
N PRO A 47 16.24 13.79 -36.45
CA PRO A 47 16.05 14.71 -35.34
C PRO A 47 14.78 14.32 -34.60
N TYR A 48 14.90 13.45 -33.60
CA TYR A 48 13.86 13.20 -32.62
C TYR A 48 13.65 14.49 -31.82
N THR A 49 12.72 15.32 -32.26
CA THR A 49 12.12 16.32 -31.38
C THR A 49 11.21 15.54 -30.45
N LEU A 50 11.72 15.23 -29.26
CA LEU A 50 10.84 14.91 -28.14
C LEU A 50 9.81 16.04 -28.07
N PRO A 51 8.50 15.74 -28.01
CA PRO A 51 7.56 16.80 -27.76
C PRO A 51 7.99 17.47 -26.45
N THR A 52 8.12 18.78 -26.48
CA THR A 52 8.07 19.59 -25.28
C THR A 52 6.64 19.48 -24.75
N THR A 53 6.23 18.30 -24.28
CA THR A 53 5.27 18.26 -23.19
C THR A 53 5.91 19.15 -22.15
N GLN A 54 5.31 20.32 -21.89
CA GLN A 54 5.67 21.07 -20.71
C GLN A 54 5.31 20.15 -19.55
N LEU A 55 6.24 19.28 -19.16
CA LEU A 55 6.26 18.71 -17.84
C LEU A 55 6.46 19.94 -16.94
N TYR A 56 5.33 20.50 -16.51
CA TYR A 56 5.31 21.71 -15.72
C TYR A 56 6.14 21.45 -14.47
N THR A 57 7.31 22.07 -14.43
CA THR A 57 8.16 22.16 -13.26
C THR A 57 7.41 22.98 -12.23
N HIS A 58 6.64 22.33 -11.36
CA HIS A 58 6.05 22.96 -10.20
C HIS A 58 7.15 23.20 -9.16
N THR A 59 7.85 24.34 -9.25
CA THR A 59 8.52 24.88 -8.06
C THR A 59 7.44 25.42 -7.13
N LEU A 60 6.91 24.55 -6.29
CA LEU A 60 6.11 24.97 -5.13
C LEU A 60 7.07 25.67 -4.16
N ASP A 61 7.01 27.00 -4.11
CA ASP A 61 7.63 27.76 -3.02
C ASP A 61 6.81 27.53 -1.74
N VAL A 62 7.15 26.48 -1.00
CA VAL A 62 6.48 26.09 0.26
C VAL A 62 6.86 27.02 1.42
N SER A 63 7.67 28.07 1.20
CA SER A 63 8.22 28.87 2.30
C SER A 63 7.29 29.95 2.87
N SER A 64 6.05 30.09 2.39
CA SER A 64 5.18 31.22 2.80
C SER A 64 3.71 30.91 3.12
N VAL A 65 3.29 29.64 3.27
CA VAL A 65 1.91 29.33 3.67
C VAL A 65 1.81 29.19 5.20
N PRO A 66 1.08 30.08 5.91
CA PRO A 66 0.79 29.86 7.33
C PRO A 66 -0.10 28.63 7.49
N ASP A 67 0.22 27.79 8.46
CA ASP A 67 -0.53 26.59 8.87
C ASP A 67 -2.05 26.85 8.87
N PRO A 68 -2.86 26.15 8.05
CA PRO A 68 -4.29 26.15 8.23
C PRO A 68 -4.70 24.94 9.08
N PHE A 69 -5.25 25.30 10.23
CA PHE A 69 -6.22 24.57 11.02
C PHE A 69 -7.15 23.69 10.14
N TRP A 70 -7.29 22.42 10.50
CA TRP A 70 -7.84 21.32 9.68
C TRP A 70 -9.37 21.33 9.46
N GLU A 71 -10.02 22.48 9.57
CA GLU A 71 -11.45 22.67 9.28
C GLU A 71 -11.63 23.57 8.05
N ALA A 72 -11.37 23.01 6.86
CA ALA A 72 -11.82 23.61 5.61
C ALA A 72 -12.71 22.61 4.88
N THR A 73 -14.01 22.89 4.90
CA THR A 73 -15.03 22.31 4.03
C THR A 73 -14.57 22.26 2.57
N PHE A 74 -14.89 21.16 1.88
CA PHE A 74 -14.73 20.99 0.43
C PHE A 74 -15.25 22.21 -0.33
N PRO A 75 -14.43 22.93 -1.11
CA PRO A 75 -14.95 23.82 -2.13
C PRO A 75 -15.43 22.98 -3.30
N ASP A 76 -16.63 23.30 -3.77
CA ASP A 76 -17.26 22.81 -4.99
C ASP A 76 -16.37 23.16 -6.21
N TRP A 77 -15.57 22.20 -6.68
CA TRP A 77 -14.50 22.42 -7.66
C TRP A 77 -15.03 22.70 -9.08
N THR A 78 -16.32 22.43 -9.34
CA THR A 78 -16.97 22.82 -10.60
C THR A 78 -17.12 24.33 -10.77
N ALA A 79 -17.02 25.13 -9.69
CA ALA A 79 -17.17 26.58 -9.77
C ALA A 79 -15.84 27.35 -9.92
N ALA A 80 -14.70 26.75 -9.59
CA ALA A 80 -13.42 27.47 -9.44
C ALA A 80 -12.65 27.72 -10.76
N ALA A 81 -13.14 27.25 -11.91
CA ALA A 81 -12.50 27.49 -13.21
C ALA A 81 -12.75 28.90 -13.79
N LEU A 82 -13.56 29.75 -13.15
CA LEU A 82 -13.84 31.11 -13.61
C LEU A 82 -14.00 32.06 -12.41
N GLN A 83 -12.95 32.83 -12.10
CA GLN A 83 -12.96 34.27 -11.72
C GLN A 83 -11.78 34.66 -10.82
N THR A 84 -11.16 35.80 -11.16
CA THR A 84 -10.05 36.45 -10.46
C THR A 84 -10.56 37.63 -9.63
N VAL A 85 -10.32 37.66 -8.31
CA VAL A 85 -10.47 38.83 -7.42
C VAL A 85 -9.39 38.79 -6.30
N PRO A 86 -8.77 39.92 -5.89
CA PRO A 86 -7.56 39.93 -5.06
C PRO A 86 -7.82 39.92 -3.53
N PRO A 87 -6.79 39.62 -2.69
CA PRO A 87 -6.96 39.41 -1.25
C PRO A 87 -6.80 40.70 -0.42
N GLN A 88 -7.53 40.76 0.71
CA GLN A 88 -7.29 41.71 1.80
C GLN A 88 -6.56 41.04 2.96
N THR A 89 -5.64 41.80 3.56
CA THR A 89 -4.78 41.45 4.69
C THR A 89 -5.46 41.72 6.03
N PHE A 90 -5.33 40.78 6.98
CA PHE A 90 -5.59 41.00 8.41
C PHE A 90 -4.48 40.40 9.26
N SER A 91 -4.22 41.04 10.40
CA SER A 91 -2.99 40.92 11.20
C SER A 91 -3.27 40.56 12.66
N PHE A 92 -2.43 39.66 13.21
CA PHE A 92 -1.97 39.48 14.62
C PHE A 92 -3.00 39.11 15.73
N PRO A 93 -2.59 38.69 16.95
CA PRO A 93 -1.27 38.24 17.46
C PRO A 93 -1.26 36.90 18.23
N GLN A 94 -0.05 36.45 18.55
CA GLN A 94 0.33 35.33 19.43
C GLN A 94 0.01 35.60 20.91
N THR A 95 -0.31 34.55 21.70
CA THR A 95 0.20 34.42 23.08
C THR A 95 0.26 32.95 23.52
N LEU A 96 1.43 32.55 24.03
CA LEU A 96 1.76 31.28 24.70
C LEU A 96 1.23 31.26 26.15
N GLN A 97 0.83 30.10 26.67
CA GLN A 97 1.04 29.79 28.10
C GLN A 97 1.12 28.28 28.38
N LEU A 98 2.20 27.91 29.09
CA LEU A 98 2.54 26.58 29.58
C LEU A 98 1.66 26.17 30.78
N VAL A 99 1.31 24.88 30.87
CA VAL A 99 0.73 24.24 32.06
C VAL A 99 1.63 23.06 32.51
N PRO A 100 1.94 22.92 33.81
CA PRO A 100 2.85 21.90 34.35
C PRO A 100 2.20 20.51 34.54
N PRO A 101 3.02 19.45 34.78
CA PRO A 101 2.59 18.05 34.65
C PRO A 101 1.89 17.47 35.89
N PHE A 102 0.90 16.61 35.63
CA PHE A 102 0.20 15.80 36.63
C PHE A 102 1.02 14.56 37.05
N THR A 103 1.04 14.30 38.35
CA THR A 103 1.60 13.08 38.98
C THR A 103 0.62 11.90 38.93
N PRO A 104 1.11 10.65 38.84
CA PRO A 104 0.26 9.45 38.79
C PRO A 104 -0.04 8.86 40.18
N PRO A 105 -1.24 8.32 40.43
CA PRO A 105 -1.51 7.50 41.61
C PRO A 105 -1.18 6.01 41.40
N THR A 106 -0.64 5.43 42.47
CA THR A 106 -0.17 4.06 42.70
C THR A 106 -1.35 3.04 42.78
N PRO A 107 -1.14 1.75 42.46
CA PRO A 107 -2.23 0.79 42.26
C PRO A 107 -2.66 0.06 43.55
N LEU A 108 -3.97 -0.22 43.66
CA LEU A 108 -4.55 -1.08 44.67
C LEU A 108 -4.69 -2.52 44.14
N THR A 109 -4.06 -3.43 44.86
CA THR A 109 -4.14 -4.90 44.74
C THR A 109 -5.46 -5.42 45.31
N PRO A 110 -6.08 -6.45 44.69
CA PRO A 110 -6.91 -7.38 45.43
C PRO A 110 -6.47 -8.85 45.31
N SER A 111 -6.20 -9.39 46.49
CA SER A 111 -6.34 -10.74 47.03
C SER A 111 -6.94 -11.88 46.16
N VAL A 112 -6.16 -12.96 46.19
CA VAL A 112 -6.49 -14.36 45.84
C VAL A 112 -7.48 -14.98 46.84
N PRO A 113 -8.45 -15.81 46.40
CA PRO A 113 -9.04 -16.83 47.23
C PRO A 113 -8.49 -18.24 46.93
N SER A 114 -8.32 -18.93 48.04
CA SER A 114 -7.68 -20.22 48.26
C SER A 114 -8.55 -21.42 47.88
N GLN A 115 -7.87 -22.49 47.44
CA GLN A 115 -8.13 -23.92 47.63
C GLN A 115 -9.53 -24.53 47.40
N ARG A 116 -9.54 -25.58 46.56
CA ARG A 116 -10.23 -26.84 46.92
C ARG A 116 -9.43 -28.04 46.42
N GLN A 117 -8.79 -28.74 47.37
CA GLN A 117 -8.21 -30.06 47.16
C GLN A 117 -9.35 -31.09 47.15
N GLU A 118 -9.40 -31.92 46.11
CA GLU A 118 -10.17 -33.16 46.11
C GLU A 118 -9.28 -34.37 45.90
N SER A 119 -9.70 -35.43 46.59
CA SER A 119 -8.95 -36.58 47.04
C SER A 119 -8.77 -37.66 45.98
N LYS A 120 -7.61 -38.31 46.06
CA LYS A 120 -7.17 -39.51 45.34
C LYS A 120 -8.19 -40.65 45.40
N GLN A 121 -8.62 -41.14 44.24
CA GLN A 121 -9.09 -42.52 44.06
C GLN A 121 -8.13 -43.26 43.12
N LYS A 122 -7.47 -44.29 43.66
CA LYS A 122 -6.67 -45.27 42.92
C LYS A 122 -7.64 -46.19 42.17
N GLN A 123 -7.71 -46.09 40.85
CA GLN A 123 -8.29 -47.12 39.98
C GLN A 123 -7.19 -47.80 39.16
N LEU A 124 -7.28 -49.13 39.12
CA LEU A 124 -6.40 -50.05 38.39
C LEU A 124 -6.53 -49.82 36.88
N THR A 125 -5.39 -49.66 36.21
CA THR A 125 -5.28 -49.39 34.77
C THR A 125 -5.33 -50.69 33.94
N PRO A 126 -6.19 -50.77 32.91
CA PRO A 126 -6.09 -51.77 31.84
C PRO A 126 -4.90 -51.48 30.89
N PRO A 127 -4.47 -52.46 30.08
CA PRO A 127 -3.32 -52.34 29.18
C PRO A 127 -3.50 -51.22 28.13
N PRO A 128 -2.40 -50.54 27.71
CA PRO A 128 -2.46 -49.31 26.94
C PRO A 128 -2.94 -49.56 25.51
N VAL A 129 -4.15 -49.06 25.21
CA VAL A 129 -4.63 -48.90 23.84
C VAL A 129 -3.81 -47.79 23.17
N PRO A 130 -3.27 -47.98 21.95
CA PRO A 130 -2.55 -46.95 21.21
C PRO A 130 -3.45 -45.71 21.04
N CYS A 131 -3.15 -44.65 21.78
CA CYS A 131 -3.89 -43.40 21.67
C CYS A 131 -3.65 -42.82 20.27
N PRO A 132 -4.70 -42.35 19.57
CA PRO A 132 -4.53 -41.65 18.31
C PRO A 132 -3.58 -40.46 18.53
N PRO A 133 -2.70 -40.14 17.55
CA PRO A 133 -1.73 -39.07 17.69
C PRO A 133 -2.47 -37.81 18.11
N ARG A 134 -2.19 -37.32 19.31
CA ARG A 134 -2.79 -36.10 19.84
C ARG A 134 -2.55 -35.01 18.80
N LYS A 135 -3.62 -34.52 18.18
CA LYS A 135 -3.57 -33.36 17.30
C LYS A 135 -2.82 -32.29 18.08
N ARG A 136 -1.60 -31.96 17.65
CA ARG A 136 -0.80 -30.89 18.26
C ARG A 136 -1.69 -29.66 18.24
N GLU A 137 -2.17 -29.24 19.41
CA GLU A 137 -2.89 -27.98 19.53
C GLU A 137 -1.98 -26.92 18.93
N ALA A 138 -2.45 -26.30 17.85
CA ALA A 138 -1.69 -25.27 17.16
C ALA A 138 -1.39 -24.18 18.18
N ARG A 139 -0.11 -24.08 18.58
CA ARG A 139 0.36 -23.08 19.55
C ARG A 139 -0.07 -21.70 19.06
N ARG A 140 -0.97 -21.07 19.80
CA ARG A 140 -1.51 -19.76 19.44
C ARG A 140 -0.38 -18.73 19.58
N LYS A 141 0.05 -18.17 18.44
CA LYS A 141 1.05 -17.10 18.42
C LYS A 141 0.38 -15.76 18.74
N LYS A 142 0.93 -15.01 19.69
CA LYS A 142 0.48 -13.66 20.11
C LYS A 142 1.55 -12.64 19.76
N THR A 143 1.18 -11.37 19.57
CA THR A 143 2.13 -10.26 19.42
C THR A 143 1.97 -9.32 20.61
N VAL A 144 3.08 -8.92 21.22
CA VAL A 144 3.14 -7.96 22.33
C VAL A 144 4.02 -6.79 21.91
N GLU A 145 3.59 -5.58 22.24
CA GLU A 145 4.38 -4.35 22.07
C GLU A 145 5.13 -4.07 23.39
N GLN A 146 6.45 -3.91 23.33
CA GLN A 146 7.29 -3.57 24.49
C GLN A 146 8.24 -2.42 24.15
N PRO A 147 8.44 -1.43 25.05
CA PRO A 147 9.44 -0.40 24.85
C PRO A 147 10.85 -1.00 24.98
N GLY A 148 11.74 -0.67 24.05
CA GLY A 148 13.17 -0.97 24.17
C GLY A 148 13.92 0.24 24.67
N ILE A 149 14.52 0.11 25.85
CA ILE A 149 15.23 1.16 26.56
C ILE A 149 16.72 0.81 26.55
N CYS A 150 17.57 1.78 26.25
CA CYS A 150 19.01 1.60 26.31
C CYS A 150 19.45 1.28 27.75
N LEU A 151 20.19 0.20 27.96
CA LEU A 151 20.64 -0.21 29.30
C LEU A 151 21.60 0.79 29.96
N GLU A 152 22.36 1.56 29.17
CA GLU A 152 23.38 2.48 29.68
C GLU A 152 22.81 3.88 29.92
N CYS A 153 22.17 4.48 28.92
CA CYS A 153 21.70 5.86 29.02
C CYS A 153 20.21 6.00 29.39
N GLY A 154 19.46 4.90 29.48
CA GLY A 154 18.02 4.93 29.81
C GLY A 154 17.11 5.52 28.73
N ASN A 155 17.64 5.88 27.56
CA ASN A 155 16.83 6.44 26.47
C ASN A 155 15.95 5.36 25.84
N THR A 156 14.67 5.68 25.61
CA THR A 156 13.78 4.81 24.84
C THR A 156 14.13 4.91 23.35
N LEU A 157 14.49 3.78 22.74
CA LEU A 157 14.97 3.73 21.35
C LEU A 157 13.84 3.43 20.37
N ALA A 158 13.00 2.45 20.71
CA ALA A 158 12.00 1.92 19.81
C ALA A 158 10.90 1.17 20.55
N LEU A 159 9.82 0.92 19.82
CA LEU A 159 8.78 -0.03 20.20
C LEU A 159 9.05 -1.37 19.52
N PHE A 160 9.21 -2.42 20.30
CA PHE A 160 9.45 -3.78 19.85
C PHE A 160 8.12 -4.53 19.73
N ASN A 161 7.80 -4.99 18.53
CA ASN A 161 6.69 -5.91 18.28
C ASN A 161 7.25 -7.32 18.35
N ILE A 162 6.99 -8.02 19.45
CA ILE A 162 7.49 -9.37 19.68
C ILE A 162 6.35 -10.36 19.46
N ARG A 163 6.54 -11.29 18.52
CA ARG A 163 5.61 -12.38 18.26
C ARG A 163 6.19 -13.72 18.66
N GLY A 164 5.45 -14.47 19.45
CA GLY A 164 5.87 -15.77 19.96
C GLY A 164 4.70 -16.62 20.43
N ASP A 165 5.03 -17.78 21.00
CA ASP A 165 4.08 -18.56 21.79
C ASP A 165 3.54 -17.72 22.96
N THR A 166 2.25 -17.84 23.25
CA THR A 166 1.60 -17.07 24.31
C THR A 166 2.23 -17.37 25.66
N THR A 167 2.54 -18.64 25.95
CA THR A 167 3.18 -19.04 27.21
C THR A 167 4.56 -18.42 27.40
N LEU A 168 5.32 -18.29 26.30
CA LEU A 168 6.64 -17.69 26.30
C LEU A 168 6.60 -16.17 26.48
N LEU A 169 5.60 -15.52 25.91
CA LEU A 169 5.41 -14.08 26.05
C LEU A 169 4.93 -13.72 27.47
N ASP A 170 4.10 -14.58 28.06
CA ASP A 170 3.56 -14.40 29.39
C ASP A 170 4.59 -14.75 30.50
N SER A 171 5.64 -15.55 30.20
CA SER A 171 6.72 -15.85 31.17
C SER A 171 7.67 -14.67 31.44
N GLY A 172 7.51 -13.55 30.74
CA GLY A 172 8.35 -12.37 30.88
C GLY A 172 9.58 -12.43 29.97
N LEU A 173 9.60 -11.53 28.99
CA LEU A 173 10.75 -11.30 28.12
C LEU A 173 11.52 -10.06 28.60
N VAL A 174 12.84 -10.13 28.53
CA VAL A 174 13.75 -9.02 28.79
C VAL A 174 14.40 -8.62 27.48
N ILE A 175 14.27 -7.35 27.13
CA ILE A 175 14.95 -6.74 25.98
C ILE A 175 16.20 -6.04 26.50
N GLU A 176 17.36 -6.60 26.17
CA GLU A 176 18.66 -5.99 26.49
C GLU A 176 19.19 -5.31 25.23
N ILE A 177 19.12 -3.98 25.19
CA ILE A 177 19.60 -3.20 24.05
C ILE A 177 20.49 -2.05 24.50
N LEU A 178 21.55 -1.82 23.73
CA LEU A 178 22.40 -0.63 23.80
C LEU A 178 22.12 0.23 22.56
N CYS A 179 21.95 1.53 22.74
CA CYS A 179 21.79 2.43 21.61
C CYS A 179 23.07 2.49 20.76
N ALA A 180 22.97 2.91 19.51
CA ALA A 180 24.12 2.99 18.60
C ALA A 180 25.31 3.78 19.19
N GLN A 181 25.04 4.83 19.98
CA GLN A 181 26.07 5.63 20.64
C GLN A 181 26.77 4.87 21.77
N CYS A 182 26.00 4.27 22.70
CA CYS A 182 26.54 3.48 23.81
C CYS A 182 27.28 2.21 23.31
N ALA A 183 26.77 1.58 22.26
CA ALA A 183 27.42 0.43 21.62
C ALA A 183 28.79 0.82 21.01
N GLY A 184 28.87 2.00 20.36
CA GLY A 184 30.11 2.52 19.79
C GLY A 184 31.16 2.87 20.85
N ALA A 185 30.74 3.48 21.97
CA ALA A 185 31.64 3.78 23.08
C ALA A 185 32.34 2.52 23.62
N ASN A 186 31.59 1.43 23.80
CA ASN A 186 32.10 0.16 24.32
C ASN A 186 33.01 -0.59 23.33
N ALA A 187 32.84 -0.38 22.02
CA ALA A 187 33.71 -0.98 20.99
C ALA A 187 35.15 -0.45 21.06
N SER A 188 35.35 0.75 21.60
CA SER A 188 36.65 1.41 21.74
C SER A 188 37.60 0.73 22.75
N HIS A 189 37.07 -0.11 23.63
CA HIS A 189 37.82 -0.75 24.71
C HIS A 189 38.36 -2.16 24.38
N GLY A 190 38.60 -2.46 23.09
CA GLY A 190 39.35 -3.66 22.69
C GLY A 190 38.52 -4.94 22.54
N GLY A 191 37.20 -4.82 22.39
CA GLY A 191 36.35 -5.95 22.03
C GLY A 191 36.60 -6.42 20.58
N PRO A 192 36.47 -7.72 20.28
CA PRO A 192 36.67 -8.24 18.93
C PRO A 192 35.74 -7.53 17.94
N THR A 193 36.34 -7.02 16.86
CA THR A 193 35.68 -6.30 15.77
C THR A 193 34.44 -7.06 15.28
N MET A 194 33.26 -6.52 15.60
CA MET A 194 31.99 -7.06 15.09
C MET A 194 31.93 -6.81 13.59
N ASN A 195 32.21 -7.86 12.81
CA ASN A 195 32.12 -7.82 11.38
C ASN A 195 30.67 -7.49 10.97
N ARG A 196 30.50 -6.35 10.31
CA ARG A 196 29.24 -5.78 9.81
C ARG A 196 28.76 -6.59 8.60
N SER A 197 28.41 -7.86 8.82
CA SER A 197 27.80 -8.69 7.79
C SER A 197 26.34 -8.26 7.65
N LEU A 198 26.09 -7.49 6.60
CA LEU A 198 24.78 -7.01 6.19
C LEU A 198 23.92 -8.23 5.80
N TYR A 199 22.84 -8.45 6.55
CA TYR A 199 21.82 -9.50 6.43
C TYR A 199 22.12 -10.86 7.10
N PRO A 200 21.50 -11.13 8.27
CA PRO A 200 21.31 -12.48 8.75
C PRO A 200 19.97 -13.02 8.25
N SER A 201 20.02 -14.10 7.46
CA SER A 201 18.97 -15.11 7.56
C SER A 201 18.86 -15.51 9.03
N ILE A 202 17.65 -15.49 9.58
CA ILE A 202 17.31 -16.07 10.88
C ILE A 202 17.67 -17.56 10.80
N GLY A 203 18.91 -17.89 11.15
CA GLY A 203 19.53 -19.16 10.82
C GLY A 203 20.79 -19.39 11.67
N ARG A 204 20.56 -19.81 12.92
CA ARG A 204 21.47 -20.63 13.75
C ARG A 204 22.95 -20.23 13.75
N LYS A 205 23.31 -19.14 14.43
CA LYS A 205 24.66 -19.00 15.03
C LYS A 205 24.54 -18.37 16.42
N ARG A 206 24.99 -19.12 17.43
CA ARG A 206 24.89 -18.82 18.87
C ARG A 206 25.48 -17.43 19.21
N GLY A 207 24.73 -16.63 19.97
CA GLY A 207 25.24 -15.68 20.96
C GLY A 207 25.82 -14.33 20.50
N ARG A 208 25.74 -13.94 19.22
CA ARG A 208 26.20 -12.59 18.82
C ARG A 208 25.08 -11.57 19.01
N SER A 209 25.40 -10.46 19.68
CA SER A 209 24.55 -9.26 19.75
C SER A 209 24.11 -8.88 18.34
N GLN A 210 22.81 -8.87 18.10
CA GLN A 210 22.26 -8.58 16.78
C GLN A 210 22.09 -7.08 16.65
N MET A 211 22.47 -6.54 15.49
CA MET A 211 22.18 -5.16 15.14
C MET A 211 20.66 -5.02 15.02
N VAL A 212 20.11 -4.00 15.70
CA VAL A 212 18.68 -3.73 15.70
C VAL A 212 18.45 -2.51 14.83
N ASP A 213 17.85 -2.74 13.67
CA ASP A 213 17.47 -1.68 12.74
C ASP A 213 15.97 -1.39 12.86
N CYS A 214 15.58 -0.16 12.61
CA CYS A 214 14.16 0.21 12.52
C CYS A 214 13.53 -0.46 11.30
N GLU A 215 12.41 -1.14 11.48
CA GLU A 215 11.73 -1.82 10.37
C GLU A 215 11.21 -0.85 9.30
N ILE A 216 11.06 0.43 9.63
CA ILE A 216 10.48 1.46 8.77
C ILE A 216 11.57 2.24 8.02
N CYS A 217 12.40 3.02 8.73
CA CYS A 217 13.45 3.83 8.12
C CYS A 217 14.75 3.06 7.84
N LYS A 218 14.87 1.81 8.32
CA LYS A 218 16.08 0.98 8.22
C LYS A 218 17.33 1.58 8.87
N GLU A 219 17.18 2.64 9.67
CA GLU A 219 18.26 3.19 10.48
C GLU A 219 18.62 2.26 11.64
N MET A 220 19.92 2.18 11.95
CA MET A 220 20.44 1.41 13.07
C MET A 220 20.08 2.08 14.39
N LEU A 221 19.35 1.35 15.24
CA LEU A 221 18.92 1.82 16.56
C LEU A 221 19.93 1.47 17.64
N GLY A 222 20.59 0.31 17.48
CA GLY A 222 21.48 -0.21 18.50
C GLY A 222 21.90 -1.66 18.25
N CYS A 223 22.43 -2.28 19.31
CA CYS A 223 22.73 -3.71 19.33
C CYS A 223 22.15 -4.33 20.60
N GLY A 224 21.62 -5.54 20.50
CA GLY A 224 20.96 -6.16 21.62
C GLY A 224 20.50 -7.59 21.39
N ARG A 225 19.77 -8.12 22.37
CA ARG A 225 19.15 -9.44 22.34
C ARG A 225 17.86 -9.44 23.15
N VAL A 226 16.99 -10.41 22.85
CA VAL A 226 15.78 -10.71 23.63
C VAL A 226 16.00 -12.05 24.31
N ARG A 227 15.77 -12.12 25.62
CA ARG A 227 15.90 -13.34 26.43
C ARG A 227 14.69 -13.53 27.34
N THR A 228 14.55 -14.73 27.90
CA THR A 228 13.55 -14.99 28.94
C THR A 228 14.13 -14.71 30.32
N LEU A 229 13.28 -14.45 31.32
CA LEU A 229 13.74 -14.36 32.71
C LEU A 229 14.21 -15.69 33.29
N ALA A 230 13.72 -16.82 32.76
CA ALA A 230 13.92 -18.14 33.35
C ALA A 230 15.20 -18.84 32.87
N ASP A 231 15.62 -18.59 31.63
CA ASP A 231 16.78 -19.25 31.03
C ASP A 231 17.38 -18.38 29.91
N ASP A 232 18.69 -18.17 29.97
CA ASP A 232 19.47 -17.42 29.00
C ASP A 232 19.93 -18.31 27.82
N GLU A 233 19.89 -19.64 27.94
CA GLU A 233 20.39 -20.57 26.92
C GLU A 233 19.31 -21.11 25.96
N VAL A 234 18.02 -20.88 26.25
CA VAL A 234 16.91 -21.39 25.43
C VAL A 234 16.74 -20.57 24.15
N GLU A 235 16.86 -21.24 23.01
CA GLU A 235 16.56 -20.64 21.70
C GLU A 235 15.06 -20.33 21.59
N LEU A 236 14.72 -19.05 21.45
CA LEU A 236 13.34 -18.57 21.39
C LEU A 236 12.83 -18.59 19.96
N GLU A 237 11.75 -19.32 19.68
CA GLU A 237 11.03 -19.23 18.41
C GLU A 237 10.15 -17.97 18.36
N ILE A 238 10.78 -16.80 18.42
CA ILE A 238 10.12 -15.48 18.38
C ILE A 238 10.54 -14.68 17.15
N THR A 239 9.64 -13.81 16.69
CA THR A 239 9.91 -12.79 15.68
C THR A 239 9.89 -11.44 16.37
N VAL A 240 10.94 -10.64 16.19
CA VAL A 240 11.12 -9.35 16.82
C VAL A 240 11.23 -8.28 15.75
N GLU A 241 10.40 -7.24 15.83
CA GLU A 241 10.42 -6.12 14.89
C GLU A 241 10.48 -4.80 15.67
N ALA A 242 11.57 -4.05 15.51
CA ALA A 242 11.76 -2.76 16.17
C ALA A 242 11.24 -1.61 15.29
N VAL A 243 10.51 -0.66 15.86
CA VAL A 243 10.10 0.58 15.19
C VAL A 243 10.55 1.76 16.03
N CYS A 244 11.41 2.63 15.49
CA CYS A 244 11.88 3.80 16.20
C CYS A 244 10.73 4.75 16.56
N LEU A 245 10.89 5.55 17.61
CA LEU A 245 9.84 6.44 18.10
C LEU A 245 9.38 7.45 17.03
N ASN A 246 10.31 7.98 16.24
CA ASN A 246 10.00 8.88 15.12
C ASN A 246 9.08 8.21 14.08
N CYS A 247 9.41 6.98 13.67
CA CYS A 247 8.59 6.25 12.71
C CYS A 247 7.25 5.78 13.30
N LYS A 248 7.19 5.47 14.60
CA LYS A 248 5.94 5.11 15.29
C LYS A 248 4.94 6.28 15.32
N GLY A 249 5.43 7.51 15.44
CA GLY A 249 4.61 8.72 15.38
C GLY A 249 4.12 9.06 13.97
N LYS A 250 4.84 8.64 12.93
CA LYS A 250 4.54 8.98 11.53
C LYS A 250 3.76 7.90 10.78
N TYR A 251 3.92 6.64 11.16
CA TYR A 251 3.41 5.51 10.38
C TYR A 251 2.62 4.50 11.21
N GLY A 252 1.47 4.08 10.67
CA GLY A 252 0.66 2.97 11.15
C GLY A 252 0.85 1.72 10.31
N PHE A 253 0.66 0.54 10.91
CA PHE A 253 0.72 -0.73 10.19
C PHE A 253 -0.68 -1.19 9.76
N CYS A 254 -0.95 -1.19 8.44
CA CYS A 254 -2.21 -1.68 7.90
C CYS A 254 -2.11 -3.17 7.55
N GLY A 255 -2.72 -4.02 8.37
CA GLY A 255 -2.76 -5.48 8.13
C GLY A 255 -3.52 -5.90 6.86
N SER A 256 -4.42 -5.04 6.36
CA SER A 256 -5.26 -5.32 5.19
C SER A 256 -4.57 -5.01 3.87
N CYS A 257 -3.54 -4.13 3.85
CA CYS A 257 -2.75 -3.78 2.66
C CYS A 257 -1.86 -4.94 2.12
N GLY A 258 -1.96 -6.12 2.74
CA GLY A 258 -1.18 -7.31 2.45
C GLY A 258 -1.93 -8.40 1.69
N GLY A 259 -1.20 -9.17 0.89
CA GLY A 259 -1.69 -10.27 0.06
C GLY A 259 -2.15 -11.53 0.80
N GLY A 260 -2.52 -11.46 2.09
CA GLY A 260 -3.08 -12.59 2.84
C GLY A 260 -2.11 -13.75 3.13
N GLY A 261 -0.80 -13.49 3.16
CA GLY A 261 0.22 -14.50 3.45
C GLY A 261 0.46 -14.78 4.95
N LYS A 262 1.63 -15.34 5.26
CA LYS A 262 2.10 -15.59 6.63
C LYS A 262 2.19 -14.26 7.41
N TYR A 263 2.22 -14.34 8.75
CA TYR A 263 2.15 -13.21 9.69
C TYR A 263 2.66 -11.85 9.17
N ARG A 264 1.81 -10.83 9.41
CA ARG A 264 2.14 -9.42 9.23
C ARG A 264 2.48 -9.06 7.77
N THR A 265 1.73 -9.60 6.80
CA THR A 265 1.82 -9.21 5.38
C THR A 265 1.38 -7.79 5.05
N GLY A 266 0.90 -7.03 6.03
CA GLY A 266 0.47 -5.65 5.85
C GLY A 266 1.57 -4.69 5.42
N LYS A 267 1.23 -3.41 5.31
CA LYS A 267 2.18 -2.36 4.92
C LYS A 267 2.12 -1.21 5.93
N TYR A 268 3.27 -0.59 6.17
CA TYR A 268 3.31 0.68 6.88
C TYR A 268 2.84 1.81 5.97
N ARG A 269 1.98 2.67 6.50
CA ARG A 269 1.33 3.80 5.83
C ARG A 269 1.35 5.01 6.78
N PRO A 270 1.32 6.25 6.26
CA PRO A 270 1.17 7.44 7.09
C PRO A 270 -0.04 7.32 8.02
N ILE A 271 0.08 7.80 9.26
CA ILE A 271 -1.00 7.71 10.27
C ILE A 271 -2.27 8.45 9.84
N GLU A 272 -2.13 9.46 8.99
CA GLU A 272 -3.19 10.28 8.40
C GLU A 272 -4.11 9.44 7.51
N LEU A 273 -3.62 8.32 6.96
CA LEU A 273 -4.46 7.38 6.21
C LEU A 273 -5.29 6.46 7.11
N PHE A 274 -5.18 6.52 8.44
CA PHE A 274 -5.94 5.69 9.35
C PHE A 274 -7.09 6.48 9.97
N PRO A 275 -8.35 6.05 9.79
CA PRO A 275 -9.45 6.63 10.54
C PRO A 275 -9.20 6.49 12.03
N LYS A 276 -9.65 7.48 12.82
CA LYS A 276 -9.57 7.42 14.29
C LYS A 276 -10.09 6.05 14.78
N ASN A 277 -9.31 5.39 15.63
CA ASN A 277 -9.60 4.08 16.21
C ASN A 277 -9.64 2.87 15.24
N ARG A 278 -9.15 2.99 13.99
CA ARG A 278 -9.04 1.86 13.07
C ARG A 278 -7.58 1.46 12.81
N LYS A 279 -7.35 0.14 12.74
CA LYS A 279 -6.05 -0.47 12.39
C LYS A 279 -5.87 -0.70 10.89
N THR A 280 -6.82 -0.27 10.08
CA THR A 280 -6.81 -0.39 8.62
C THR A 280 -6.86 0.99 8.02
N CYS A 281 -5.99 1.25 7.04
CA CYS A 281 -5.98 2.53 6.36
C CYS A 281 -7.20 2.72 5.43
N LEU A 282 -7.33 3.92 4.87
CA LEU A 282 -8.41 4.35 3.98
C LEU A 282 -8.31 3.78 2.56
N LEU A 283 -7.11 3.36 2.13
CA LEU A 283 -6.90 2.81 0.79
C LEU A 283 -7.81 1.61 0.51
N SER A 284 -8.20 1.41 -0.76
CA SER A 284 -8.98 0.25 -1.17
C SER A 284 -8.27 -1.07 -0.85
N HIS A 285 -9.00 -1.94 -0.17
CA HIS A 285 -8.61 -3.31 0.18
C HIS A 285 -9.48 -4.34 -0.57
N VAL A 286 -10.09 -3.95 -1.69
CA VAL A 286 -11.03 -4.77 -2.45
C VAL A 286 -10.31 -5.98 -3.03
N ARG A 287 -10.75 -7.20 -2.66
CA ARG A 287 -10.25 -8.43 -3.27
C ARG A 287 -11.15 -8.79 -4.44
N VAL A 288 -10.57 -8.77 -5.64
CA VAL A 288 -11.33 -9.05 -6.87
C VAL A 288 -11.57 -10.54 -7.06
N GLY A 289 -10.63 -11.39 -6.64
CA GLY A 289 -10.73 -12.83 -6.86
C GLY A 289 -10.84 -13.12 -8.35
N ASN A 290 -11.87 -13.89 -8.73
CA ASN A 290 -12.16 -14.26 -10.12
C ASN A 290 -13.27 -13.39 -10.74
N ALA A 291 -13.57 -12.21 -10.17
CA ALA A 291 -14.61 -11.36 -10.72
C ALA A 291 -14.23 -10.88 -12.13
N ARG A 292 -15.23 -10.80 -13.01
CA ARG A 292 -15.05 -10.37 -14.39
C ARG A 292 -14.73 -8.88 -14.41
N LEU A 293 -13.65 -8.53 -15.09
CA LEU A 293 -13.24 -7.16 -15.35
C LEU A 293 -13.92 -6.65 -16.61
N HIS A 294 -14.36 -5.39 -16.55
CA HIS A 294 -14.95 -4.64 -17.64
C HIS A 294 -14.07 -3.43 -17.93
N TYR A 295 -14.01 -3.04 -19.20
CA TYR A 295 -13.17 -1.94 -19.65
C TYR A 295 -13.93 -1.05 -20.62
N GLN A 296 -13.64 0.25 -20.59
CA GLN A 296 -14.11 1.21 -21.58
C GLN A 296 -13.07 2.30 -21.76
N VAL A 297 -12.96 2.80 -22.99
CA VAL A 297 -12.08 3.90 -23.37
C VAL A 297 -12.96 5.09 -23.74
N TYR A 298 -12.64 6.24 -23.18
CA TYR A 298 -13.32 7.50 -23.40
C TYR A 298 -12.38 8.49 -24.07
N THR A 299 -12.93 9.37 -24.90
CA THR A 299 -12.30 10.65 -25.19
C THR A 299 -12.79 11.70 -24.19
N GLY A 300 -12.16 12.88 -24.14
CA GLY A 300 -12.64 13.98 -23.29
C GLY A 300 -14.11 14.35 -23.51
N ALA A 301 -14.63 14.20 -24.73
CA ALA A 301 -16.03 14.48 -25.05
C ALA A 301 -17.00 13.38 -24.59
N ASP A 302 -16.53 12.14 -24.49
CA ASP A 302 -17.36 10.97 -24.17
C ASP A 302 -17.36 10.61 -22.68
N LEU A 303 -16.48 11.24 -21.88
CA LEU A 303 -16.27 10.90 -20.47
C LEU A 303 -17.36 11.55 -19.58
N PRO A 304 -18.27 10.77 -18.99
CA PRO A 304 -19.31 11.34 -18.14
C PRO A 304 -18.71 11.90 -16.84
N LEU A 305 -19.19 13.07 -16.40
CA LEU A 305 -18.68 13.75 -15.20
C LEU A 305 -18.83 12.92 -13.91
N ASP A 306 -19.89 12.12 -13.80
CA ASP A 306 -20.12 11.22 -12.66
C ASP A 306 -19.07 10.10 -12.59
N GLN A 307 -18.56 9.66 -13.74
CA GLN A 307 -17.48 8.67 -13.78
C GLN A 307 -16.13 9.28 -13.45
N LEU A 308 -15.95 10.57 -13.70
CA LEU A 308 -14.69 11.26 -13.48
C LEU A 308 -14.30 11.29 -11.99
N GLU A 309 -15.29 11.49 -11.12
CA GLU A 309 -15.10 11.41 -9.67
C GLU A 309 -14.66 10.00 -9.24
N LEU A 310 -15.31 8.95 -9.77
CA LEU A 310 -14.94 7.56 -9.49
C LEU A 310 -13.54 7.20 -10.02
N LEU A 311 -13.12 7.77 -11.15
CA LEU A 311 -11.77 7.61 -11.69
C LEU A 311 -10.73 8.36 -10.86
N SER A 312 -11.09 9.54 -10.35
CA SER A 312 -10.26 10.30 -9.41
C SER A 312 -9.98 9.49 -8.14
N GLU A 313 -10.99 8.81 -7.59
CA GLU A 313 -10.80 7.93 -6.43
C GLU A 313 -9.80 6.81 -6.73
N VAL A 314 -9.90 6.16 -7.89
CA VAL A 314 -8.96 5.10 -8.30
C VAL A 314 -7.55 5.66 -8.45
N TYR A 315 -7.40 6.83 -9.07
CA TYR A 315 -6.12 7.50 -9.25
C TYR A 315 -5.50 7.84 -7.88
N HIS A 316 -6.26 8.49 -6.99
CA HIS A 316 -5.84 8.82 -5.64
C HIS A 316 -5.40 7.58 -4.85
N ASP A 317 -6.20 6.51 -4.88
CA ASP A 317 -5.87 5.26 -4.21
C ASP A 317 -4.59 4.62 -4.76
N ALA A 318 -4.44 4.57 -6.10
CA ALA A 318 -3.26 4.01 -6.74
C ALA A 318 -2.00 4.82 -6.41
N PHE A 319 -2.11 6.15 -6.47
CA PHE A 319 -1.04 7.08 -6.17
C PHE A 319 -0.60 6.97 -4.71
N LEU A 320 -1.52 7.06 -3.75
CA LEU A 320 -1.20 6.92 -2.33
C LEU A 320 -0.69 5.51 -2.01
N ALA A 321 -1.22 4.47 -2.66
CA ALA A 321 -0.70 3.11 -2.46
C ALA A 321 0.77 2.98 -2.87
N LEU A 322 1.20 3.74 -3.88
CA LEU A 322 2.58 3.77 -4.36
C LEU A 322 3.48 4.69 -3.51
N TYR A 323 3.05 5.93 -3.31
CA TYR A 323 3.91 6.99 -2.75
C TYR A 323 3.76 7.19 -1.23
N ALA A 324 2.62 6.83 -0.63
CA ALA A 324 2.44 6.87 0.82
C ALA A 324 3.07 5.64 1.48
N THR A 325 4.37 5.44 1.23
CA THR A 325 5.21 4.42 1.86
C THR A 325 6.38 5.10 2.55
N PRO A 326 6.86 4.55 3.67
CA PRO A 326 7.96 5.18 4.40
C PRO A 326 9.20 5.42 3.55
N LYS A 327 9.59 4.42 2.74
CA LYS A 327 10.76 4.53 1.86
C LYS A 327 10.68 5.78 0.97
N VAL A 328 9.56 5.93 0.27
CA VAL A 328 9.36 7.05 -0.67
C VAL A 328 9.29 8.39 0.07
N MET A 329 8.56 8.47 1.18
CA MET A 329 8.44 9.72 1.95
C MET A 329 9.76 10.13 2.61
N HIS A 330 10.69 9.20 2.82
CA HIS A 330 12.05 9.50 3.27
C HIS A 330 12.98 9.93 2.13
N GLU A 331 12.83 9.35 0.94
CA GLU A 331 13.70 9.60 -0.22
C GLU A 331 13.31 10.87 -1.00
N VAL A 332 12.03 11.25 -1.00
CA VAL A 332 11.50 12.36 -1.80
C VAL A 332 11.12 13.54 -0.91
N PRO A 333 11.88 14.66 -0.92
CA PRO A 333 11.63 15.80 -0.04
C PRO A 333 10.21 16.38 -0.15
N ALA A 334 9.65 16.46 -1.36
CA ALA A 334 8.28 16.93 -1.59
C ALA A 334 7.21 16.05 -0.90
N PHE A 335 7.55 14.79 -0.57
CA PHE A 335 6.67 13.83 0.09
C PHE A 335 7.03 13.61 1.56
N ALA A 336 7.92 14.42 2.14
CA ALA A 336 8.37 14.26 3.53
C ALA A 336 7.24 14.32 4.57
N THR A 337 6.11 14.96 4.20
CA THR A 337 4.89 15.01 5.00
C THR A 337 3.70 14.51 4.19
N PHE A 338 2.66 14.02 4.87
CA PHE A 338 1.43 13.61 4.20
C PHE A 338 0.74 14.78 3.47
N VAL A 339 0.81 15.99 4.03
CA VAL A 339 0.29 17.21 3.41
C VAL A 339 0.99 17.49 2.08
N GLY A 340 2.33 17.45 2.04
CA GLY A 340 3.10 17.65 0.81
C GLY A 340 2.75 16.61 -0.26
N LEU A 341 2.67 15.34 0.15
CA LEU A 341 2.24 14.24 -0.74
C LEU A 341 0.83 14.45 -1.29
N ASN A 342 -0.12 14.86 -0.46
CA ASN A 342 -1.52 15.07 -0.86
C ASN A 342 -1.68 16.30 -1.76
N ASN A 343 -0.92 17.37 -1.52
CA ASN A 343 -0.92 18.54 -2.39
C ASN A 343 -0.38 18.18 -3.78
N PHE A 344 0.71 17.41 -3.83
CA PHE A 344 1.25 16.92 -5.09
C PHE A 344 0.24 16.03 -5.83
N LEU A 345 -0.41 15.11 -5.13
CA LEU A 345 -1.46 14.26 -5.69
C LEU A 345 -2.57 15.08 -6.36
N ARG A 346 -3.07 16.10 -5.65
CA ARG A 346 -4.15 16.97 -6.15
C ARG A 346 -3.72 17.76 -7.37
N ALA A 347 -2.51 18.32 -7.36
CA ALA A 347 -1.96 19.04 -8.50
C ALA A 347 -1.83 18.12 -9.72
N ALA A 348 -1.23 16.94 -9.53
CA ALA A 348 -1.05 15.95 -10.61
C ALA A 348 -2.38 15.50 -11.21
N TRP A 349 -3.39 15.22 -10.38
CA TRP A 349 -4.73 14.87 -10.87
C TRP A 349 -5.40 16.03 -11.60
N SER A 350 -5.31 17.26 -11.07
CA SER A 350 -5.87 18.45 -11.71
C SER A 350 -5.27 18.70 -13.09
N ASP A 351 -3.95 18.54 -13.23
CA ASP A 351 -3.25 18.69 -14.50
C ASP A 351 -3.70 17.61 -15.49
N ALA A 352 -3.71 16.33 -15.06
CA ALA A 352 -4.20 15.22 -15.87
C ALA A 352 -5.66 15.41 -16.29
N LEU A 353 -6.49 15.98 -15.41
CA LEU A 353 -7.89 16.27 -15.69
C LEU A 353 -8.05 17.35 -16.76
N ALA A 354 -7.28 18.43 -16.67
CA ALA A 354 -7.30 19.51 -17.65
C ALA A 354 -6.88 19.01 -19.04
N ASP A 355 -5.95 18.05 -19.09
CA ASP A 355 -5.53 17.38 -20.32
C ASP A 355 -6.62 16.44 -20.88
N ILE A 356 -7.17 15.54 -20.04
CA ILE A 356 -8.22 14.59 -20.44
C ILE A 356 -9.47 15.30 -20.97
N LEU A 357 -9.91 16.36 -20.29
CA LEU A 357 -11.11 17.12 -20.65
C LEU A 357 -10.87 18.12 -21.79
N ARG A 358 -9.64 18.27 -22.28
CA ARG A 358 -9.34 19.18 -23.38
C ARG A 358 -10.09 18.72 -24.64
N PRO A 359 -11.06 19.51 -25.16
CA PRO A 359 -11.80 19.12 -26.35
C PRO A 359 -10.86 19.07 -27.55
N ALA A 360 -10.94 17.98 -28.33
CA ALA A 360 -10.22 17.90 -29.60
C ALA A 360 -10.85 18.86 -30.60
N THR A 361 -10.06 19.81 -31.09
CA THR A 361 -10.43 20.69 -32.19
C THR A 361 -9.93 20.10 -33.51
N PRO A 362 -10.49 20.49 -34.67
CA PRO A 362 -9.96 20.06 -35.98
C PRO A 362 -8.48 20.41 -36.20
N THR A 363 -7.98 21.40 -35.45
CA THR A 363 -6.58 21.86 -35.47
C THR A 363 -5.74 21.27 -34.34
N SER A 364 -6.30 20.42 -33.49
CA SER A 364 -5.57 19.82 -32.39
C SER A 364 -4.46 18.92 -32.93
N THR A 365 -3.25 19.06 -32.38
CA THR A 365 -2.12 18.18 -32.68
C THR A 365 -2.18 16.88 -31.89
N SER A 366 -3.01 16.82 -30.86
CA SER A 366 -3.18 15.64 -30.03
C SER A 366 -4.62 15.42 -29.57
N ILE A 367 -4.93 14.16 -29.24
CA ILE A 367 -6.21 13.72 -28.67
C ILE A 367 -5.93 12.96 -27.39
N TRP A 368 -6.68 13.26 -26.34
CA TRP A 368 -6.58 12.56 -25.06
C TRP A 368 -7.62 11.46 -24.92
N TYR A 369 -7.16 10.32 -24.43
CA TYR A 369 -7.97 9.14 -24.15
C TYR A 369 -7.85 8.77 -22.67
N CYS A 370 -8.96 8.33 -22.09
CA CYS A 370 -9.03 7.81 -20.73
C CYS A 370 -9.65 6.40 -20.75
N ALA A 371 -8.87 5.38 -20.44
CA ALA A 371 -9.36 4.03 -20.24
C ALA A 371 -9.70 3.80 -18.77
N ALA A 372 -10.84 3.19 -18.52
CA ALA A 372 -11.34 2.81 -17.21
C ALA A 372 -11.55 1.30 -17.12
N GLY A 373 -11.19 0.72 -15.97
CA GLY A 373 -11.43 -0.68 -15.66
C GLY A 373 -12.25 -0.82 -14.39
N TRP A 374 -13.31 -1.63 -14.40
CA TRP A 374 -14.18 -1.85 -13.24
C TRP A 374 -14.71 -3.27 -13.14
N ILE A 375 -15.30 -3.57 -11.99
CA ILE A 375 -15.98 -4.84 -11.69
C ILE A 375 -17.44 -4.54 -11.37
N ILE A 376 -18.31 -5.40 -11.88
CA ILE A 376 -19.74 -5.34 -11.56
C ILE A 376 -19.99 -6.25 -10.36
N ASN A 377 -20.68 -5.73 -9.34
CA ASN A 377 -21.04 -6.47 -8.13
C ASN A 377 -19.80 -7.12 -7.47
N PRO A 378 -18.82 -6.32 -7.00
CA PRO A 378 -17.64 -6.86 -6.36
C PRO A 378 -18.06 -7.80 -5.22
N PRO A 379 -17.38 -8.95 -5.05
CA PRO A 379 -17.75 -9.91 -4.02
C PRO A 379 -17.67 -9.24 -2.65
N ARG A 380 -18.83 -8.85 -2.11
CA ARG A 380 -18.91 -8.25 -0.78
C ARG A 380 -18.44 -9.31 0.20
N LYS A 381 -17.43 -8.99 1.02
CA LYS A 381 -17.12 -9.81 2.19
C LYS A 381 -18.44 -9.92 2.97
N LYS A 382 -18.93 -11.16 3.19
CA LYS A 382 -20.14 -11.47 3.98
C LYS A 382 -20.00 -11.11 5.47
N GLY A 383 -19.23 -10.07 5.81
CA GLY A 383 -19.13 -9.49 7.14
C GLY A 383 -20.07 -8.28 7.22
N LYS A 384 -20.80 -8.17 8.33
CA LYS A 384 -21.68 -7.04 8.69
C LYS A 384 -20.89 -5.74 8.93
N SER A 385 -20.10 -5.30 7.95
CA SER A 385 -19.42 -4.00 8.00
C SER A 385 -20.25 -3.04 7.17
N THR A 386 -21.03 -2.22 7.86
CA THR A 386 -21.63 -1.01 7.31
C THR A 386 -20.47 -0.13 6.84
N ARG A 387 -20.19 -0.17 5.54
CA ARG A 387 -19.35 0.82 4.88
C ARG A 387 -20.20 2.08 4.85
N HIS A 388 -20.19 2.85 5.94
CA HIS A 388 -20.57 4.26 5.83
C HIS A 388 -19.59 4.86 4.82
N VAL A 389 -20.15 5.36 3.73
CA VAL A 389 -19.53 6.38 2.89
C VAL A 389 -19.22 7.52 3.86
N LEU A 390 -18.00 7.53 4.37
CA LEU A 390 -17.51 8.57 5.26
C LEU A 390 -17.04 9.70 4.36
N PHE A 391 -18.01 10.48 3.89
CA PHE A 391 -17.85 11.90 3.55
C PHE A 391 -19.07 12.75 3.91
N ASP A 392 -19.94 12.24 4.80
CA ASP A 392 -21.00 13.05 5.38
C ASP A 392 -21.04 12.84 6.90
N SER A 393 -20.60 13.85 7.64
CA SER A 393 -20.74 13.94 9.09
C SER A 393 -20.79 15.42 9.44
N GLN A 394 -21.94 16.04 9.21
CA GLN A 394 -22.38 17.17 10.04
C GLN A 394 -22.78 16.59 11.40
N ASP A 395 -22.02 16.94 12.44
CA ASP A 395 -22.47 16.78 13.82
C ASP A 395 -23.52 17.86 14.11
N THR A 396 -24.73 17.42 14.44
CA THR A 396 -25.70 18.21 15.20
C THR A 396 -25.18 18.33 16.64
N SER A 397 -24.56 19.46 16.98
CA SER A 397 -24.31 19.87 18.36
C SER A 397 -25.58 20.47 18.96
N SER A 398 -26.29 19.69 19.77
CA SER A 398 -27.18 20.24 20.80
C SER A 398 -26.38 20.36 22.10
N GLU A 399 -26.17 21.59 22.53
CA GLU A 399 -25.62 21.95 23.84
C GLU A 399 -26.51 21.39 24.95
N ASP A 400 -25.92 20.67 25.92
CA ASP A 400 -26.52 20.47 27.24
C ASP A 400 -25.45 20.71 28.30
N SER A 401 -25.59 21.86 28.96
CA SER A 401 -24.70 22.35 30.01
C SER A 401 -25.31 21.99 31.36
N GLY A 402 -24.90 20.85 31.92
CA GLY A 402 -25.30 20.41 33.26
C GLY A 402 -24.17 20.51 34.28
N LEU A 403 -24.15 21.62 35.03
CA LEU A 403 -23.31 21.85 36.22
C LEU A 403 -23.69 20.89 37.36
N ASN A 404 -22.70 20.26 38.00
CA ASN A 404 -22.86 19.60 39.31
C ASN A 404 -22.02 20.32 40.36
N SER A 405 -22.71 20.93 41.33
CA SER A 405 -22.17 21.36 42.63
C SER A 405 -22.66 20.41 43.74
N PRO A 406 -21.96 20.30 44.88
CA PRO A 406 -22.29 19.34 45.95
C PRO A 406 -23.45 19.83 46.86
N PRO A 407 -24.06 18.94 47.66
CA PRO A 407 -25.36 19.18 48.26
C PRO A 407 -25.27 19.96 49.57
N SER A 408 -26.31 20.75 49.85
CA SER A 408 -26.63 21.27 51.18
C SER A 408 -28.08 20.97 51.49
N ASP A 409 -28.30 20.35 52.65
CA ASP A 409 -29.59 20.00 53.23
C ASP A 409 -30.46 21.23 53.49
N THR A 410 -31.77 21.12 53.21
CA THR A 410 -32.88 21.39 54.16
C THR A 410 -34.25 21.37 53.43
N GLY A 411 -35.18 20.56 53.94
CA GLY A 411 -36.56 21.03 54.17
C GLY A 411 -37.66 20.72 53.15
N THR A 412 -38.43 19.67 53.47
CA THR A 412 -39.91 19.67 53.61
C THR A 412 -40.84 19.56 52.38
N TYR A 413 -41.45 18.36 52.28
CA TYR A 413 -42.77 17.94 51.78
C TYR A 413 -43.72 18.90 51.04
N ALA A 414 -44.17 18.48 49.84
CA ALA A 414 -45.60 18.31 49.50
C ALA A 414 -45.75 17.39 48.26
N ALA A 415 -46.84 16.63 48.23
CA ALA A 415 -47.10 15.49 47.35
C ALA A 415 -47.68 15.86 45.97
N ASP A 416 -47.36 15.06 44.94
CA ASP A 416 -48.35 14.64 43.92
C ASP A 416 -47.84 13.39 43.15
N PRO A 417 -48.65 12.32 42.93
CA PRO A 417 -48.17 11.05 42.39
C PRO A 417 -48.75 10.74 41.00
N GLN A 418 -48.00 10.93 39.91
CA GLN A 418 -48.29 10.25 38.64
C GLN A 418 -47.05 10.11 37.74
N LYS A 419 -46.67 8.86 37.47
CA LYS A 419 -46.11 8.30 36.21
C LYS A 419 -44.99 7.29 36.45
N TYR A 420 -45.40 6.06 36.71
CA TYR A 420 -44.74 4.90 36.10
C TYR A 420 -45.83 4.01 35.53
N ASN A 421 -45.91 3.95 34.20
CA ASN A 421 -46.51 2.81 33.52
C ASN A 421 -45.85 2.65 32.14
N VAL A 422 -45.16 1.52 32.01
CA VAL A 422 -45.32 0.53 30.93
C VAL A 422 -45.41 1.10 29.51
N TRP A 423 -44.30 1.00 28.77
CA TRP A 423 -44.35 0.94 27.31
C TRP A 423 -43.92 -0.46 26.83
N ALA A 424 -44.85 -1.40 26.93
CA ALA A 424 -44.88 -2.59 26.09
C ALA A 424 -45.62 -2.24 24.81
N GLY A 425 -44.93 -1.58 23.88
CA GLY A 425 -45.44 -1.30 22.54
C GLY A 425 -45.03 -2.41 21.58
N LYS A 426 -46.00 -3.23 21.14
CA LYS A 426 -45.85 -4.14 20.00
C LYS A 426 -45.47 -3.33 18.77
N ALA A 427 -44.22 -3.37 18.35
CA ALA A 427 -43.80 -2.90 17.05
C ALA A 427 -44.35 -3.87 15.99
N SER A 428 -45.42 -3.45 15.33
CA SER A 428 -45.87 -4.06 14.08
C SER A 428 -44.72 -3.94 13.08
N GLN A 429 -44.08 -5.07 12.75
CA GLN A 429 -43.07 -5.14 11.71
C GLN A 429 -43.74 -4.89 10.36
N SER A 430 -43.76 -3.63 9.92
CA SER A 430 -43.83 -3.31 8.50
C SER A 430 -42.60 -3.94 7.83
N PRO A 431 -42.75 -4.71 6.74
CA PRO A 431 -41.61 -5.29 6.05
C PRO A 431 -40.73 -4.14 5.56
N GLN A 432 -39.60 -3.96 6.23
CA GLN A 432 -38.59 -2.99 5.87
C GLN A 432 -38.06 -3.43 4.50
N GLN A 433 -38.59 -2.84 3.43
CA GLN A 433 -38.11 -3.04 2.09
C GLN A 433 -36.61 -2.72 2.12
N GLN A 434 -35.78 -3.76 1.95
CA GLN A 434 -34.36 -3.57 1.72
C GLN A 434 -34.24 -2.55 0.58
N PRO A 435 -33.46 -1.47 0.73
CA PRO A 435 -33.25 -0.52 -0.34
C PRO A 435 -32.82 -1.33 -1.57
N GLN A 436 -33.63 -1.28 -2.63
CA GLN A 436 -33.31 -1.95 -3.88
C GLN A 436 -31.97 -1.38 -4.34
N CYS A 437 -30.92 -2.17 -4.16
CA CYS A 437 -29.57 -1.78 -4.53
C CYS A 437 -29.59 -1.53 -6.04
N ASN A 438 -29.26 -0.30 -6.44
CA ASN A 438 -29.28 0.13 -7.83
C ASN A 438 -28.48 -0.90 -8.66
N PRO A 439 -29.06 -1.54 -9.69
CA PRO A 439 -28.62 -2.84 -10.21
C PRO A 439 -27.24 -2.91 -10.90
N THR A 440 -26.41 -1.87 -10.83
CA THR A 440 -25.02 -1.93 -11.32
C THR A 440 -24.08 -1.06 -10.49
N GLU A 441 -23.79 -1.46 -9.25
CA GLU A 441 -22.68 -0.86 -8.50
C GLU A 441 -21.37 -1.27 -9.21
N ARG A 442 -20.79 -0.31 -9.95
CA ARG A 442 -19.48 -0.46 -10.60
C ARG A 442 -18.41 -0.11 -9.59
N CYS A 443 -17.49 -1.03 -9.32
CA CYS A 443 -16.29 -0.76 -8.55
C CYS A 443 -15.13 -0.56 -9.53
N TYR A 444 -14.76 0.70 -9.77
CA TYR A 444 -13.59 1.01 -10.58
C TYR A 444 -12.32 0.57 -9.86
N VAL A 445 -11.37 0.02 -10.61
CA VAL A 445 -10.14 -0.59 -10.09
C VAL A 445 -8.89 -0.22 -10.88
N GLY A 446 -9.05 0.42 -12.03
CA GLY A 446 -7.94 0.95 -12.80
C GLY A 446 -8.36 2.09 -13.74
N VAL A 447 -7.40 2.97 -14.02
CA VAL A 447 -7.51 4.11 -14.93
C VAL A 447 -6.20 4.28 -15.70
N CYS A 448 -6.29 4.65 -16.96
CA CYS A 448 -5.13 4.99 -17.79
C CYS A 448 -5.47 6.22 -18.63
N ALA A 449 -4.65 7.27 -18.55
CA ALA A 449 -4.74 8.44 -19.41
C ALA A 449 -3.60 8.41 -20.42
N SER A 450 -3.92 8.70 -21.69
CA SER A 450 -2.93 8.71 -22.76
C SER A 450 -3.20 9.81 -23.77
N GLU A 451 -2.13 10.41 -24.26
CA GLU A 451 -2.16 11.38 -25.34
C GLU A 451 -1.75 10.73 -26.67
N HIS A 452 -2.57 10.87 -27.69
CA HIS A 452 -2.26 10.48 -29.07
C HIS A 452 -1.81 11.70 -29.86
N GLN A 453 -0.52 11.77 -30.18
CA GLN A 453 0.05 12.81 -31.04
C GLN A 453 -0.21 12.45 -32.51
N LEU A 454 -1.08 13.22 -33.17
CA LEU A 454 -1.53 12.95 -34.54
C LEU A 454 -0.40 13.07 -35.60
N PRO A 455 0.48 14.10 -35.57
CA PRO A 455 1.50 14.27 -36.62
C PRO A 455 2.50 13.12 -36.69
N THR A 456 2.87 12.55 -35.54
CA THR A 456 3.85 11.45 -35.43
C THR A 456 3.18 10.09 -35.29
N ASN A 457 1.86 10.07 -35.14
CA ASN A 457 1.06 8.91 -34.78
C ASN A 457 1.65 8.11 -33.60
N SER A 458 2.09 8.85 -32.58
CA SER A 458 2.72 8.31 -31.37
C SER A 458 1.79 8.48 -30.17
N ILE A 459 1.88 7.55 -29.22
CA ILE A 459 1.02 7.54 -28.04
C ILE A 459 1.89 7.71 -26.81
N TYR A 460 1.49 8.61 -25.92
CA TYR A 460 2.16 8.88 -24.65
C TYR A 460 1.24 8.43 -23.52
N LEU A 461 1.65 7.41 -22.79
CA LEU A 461 0.95 6.95 -21.59
C LEU A 461 1.31 7.89 -20.44
N ALA A 462 0.49 8.91 -20.24
CA ALA A 462 0.71 9.95 -19.25
C ALA A 462 0.51 9.42 -17.82
N GLU A 463 -0.58 8.68 -17.60
CA GLU A 463 -0.93 8.16 -16.28
C GLU A 463 -1.46 6.73 -16.36
N VAL A 464 -1.01 5.87 -15.45
CA VAL A 464 -1.52 4.50 -15.30
C VAL A 464 -1.69 4.18 -13.82
N GLY A 465 -2.93 4.26 -13.35
CA GLY A 465 -3.31 3.98 -11.97
C GLY A 465 -4.08 2.67 -11.84
N VAL A 466 -3.57 1.73 -11.04
CA VAL A 466 -4.28 0.48 -10.75
C VAL A 466 -4.29 0.25 -9.24
N MET A 467 -5.48 -0.02 -8.69
CA MET A 467 -5.66 -0.30 -7.26
C MET A 467 -4.73 -1.41 -6.81
N GLN A 468 -4.07 -1.21 -5.68
CA GLN A 468 -2.99 -2.08 -5.20
C GLN A 468 -3.42 -3.55 -5.07
N SER A 469 -4.69 -3.80 -4.73
CA SER A 469 -5.23 -5.13 -4.50
C SER A 469 -5.41 -5.96 -5.77
N VAL A 470 -5.26 -5.35 -6.95
CA VAL A 470 -5.55 -5.97 -8.25
C VAL A 470 -4.41 -5.85 -9.26
N GLN A 471 -3.29 -5.24 -8.87
CA GLN A 471 -2.14 -5.01 -9.75
C GLN A 471 -1.60 -6.29 -10.40
N SER A 472 -1.77 -7.45 -9.77
CA SER A 472 -1.32 -8.74 -10.32
C SER A 472 -2.24 -9.35 -11.37
N GLN A 473 -3.38 -8.73 -11.70
CA GLN A 473 -4.38 -9.27 -12.63
C GLN A 473 -4.23 -8.77 -14.08
N GLY A 474 -3.11 -8.12 -14.42
CA GLY A 474 -2.88 -7.62 -15.78
C GLY A 474 -3.78 -6.43 -16.16
N ILE A 475 -4.44 -5.77 -15.21
CA ILE A 475 -5.36 -4.66 -15.49
C ILE A 475 -4.68 -3.49 -16.19
N ALA A 476 -3.46 -3.12 -15.76
CA ALA A 476 -2.69 -2.06 -16.41
C ALA A 476 -2.43 -2.37 -17.89
N GLN A 477 -2.09 -3.63 -18.16
CA GLN A 477 -1.84 -4.13 -19.51
C GLN A 477 -3.11 -4.05 -20.37
N GLU A 478 -4.24 -4.53 -19.87
CA GLU A 478 -5.52 -4.45 -20.57
C GLU A 478 -5.98 -3.01 -20.80
N LEU A 479 -5.81 -2.11 -19.83
CA LEU A 479 -6.13 -0.70 -20.02
C LEU A 479 -5.36 -0.10 -21.20
N ILE A 480 -4.04 -0.30 -21.22
CA ILE A 480 -3.18 0.16 -22.32
C ILE A 480 -3.66 -0.44 -23.64
N LEU A 481 -3.90 -1.74 -23.71
CA LEU A 481 -4.32 -2.39 -24.96
C LEU A 481 -5.65 -1.90 -25.49
N ARG A 482 -6.63 -1.72 -24.62
CA ARG A 482 -7.95 -1.22 -25.01
C ARG A 482 -7.81 0.17 -25.60
N THR A 483 -6.95 1.01 -25.02
CA THR A 483 -6.64 2.34 -25.56
C THR A 483 -5.98 2.27 -26.92
N LEU A 484 -4.92 1.46 -27.07
CA LEU A 484 -4.22 1.29 -28.36
C LEU A 484 -5.18 0.76 -29.44
N ASN A 485 -6.04 -0.20 -29.11
CA ASN A 485 -7.03 -0.74 -30.04
C ASN A 485 -8.07 0.30 -30.46
N ARG A 486 -8.51 1.14 -29.52
CA ARG A 486 -9.43 2.24 -29.83
C ARG A 486 -8.78 3.22 -30.80
N ILE A 487 -7.57 3.69 -30.49
CA ILE A 487 -6.83 4.63 -31.33
C ILE A 487 -6.57 4.05 -32.72
N GLN A 488 -6.15 2.78 -32.81
CA GLN A 488 -5.90 2.12 -34.09
C GLN A 488 -7.18 1.92 -34.92
N SER A 489 -8.34 1.78 -34.28
CA SER A 489 -9.62 1.67 -34.99
C SER A 489 -10.15 3.00 -35.54
N GLU A 490 -9.71 4.12 -34.95
CA GLU A 490 -10.08 5.48 -35.36
C GLU A 490 -9.05 6.11 -36.30
N SER A 491 -7.79 5.66 -36.23
CA SER A 491 -6.71 6.13 -37.08
C SER A 491 -6.49 5.23 -38.29
N PHE A 492 -6.38 5.84 -39.47
CA PHE A 492 -5.97 5.15 -40.70
C PHE A 492 -4.47 4.85 -40.73
N THR A 493 -3.68 5.50 -39.87
CA THR A 493 -2.23 5.30 -39.79
C THR A 493 -1.88 4.31 -38.67
N PRO A 494 -0.98 3.35 -38.91
CA PRO A 494 -0.48 2.44 -37.88
C PRO A 494 0.28 3.19 -36.80
N ILE A 495 0.00 2.89 -35.52
CA ILE A 495 0.70 3.50 -34.38
C ILE A 495 2.20 3.26 -34.50
N ARG A 496 2.99 4.34 -34.50
CA ARG A 496 4.43 4.26 -34.72
C ARG A 496 5.21 3.99 -33.44
N TYR A 497 4.86 4.69 -32.37
CA TYR A 497 5.53 4.56 -31.07
C TYR A 497 4.53 4.61 -29.93
N VAL A 498 4.79 3.82 -28.89
CA VAL A 498 4.11 3.95 -27.59
C VAL A 498 5.17 4.28 -26.55
N TRP A 499 5.04 5.47 -25.95
CA TRP A 499 5.91 5.99 -24.91
C TRP A 499 5.26 5.83 -23.55
N LEU A 500 6.07 5.46 -22.56
CA LEU A 500 5.66 5.31 -21.17
C LEU A 500 6.72 5.95 -20.27
N LEU A 501 6.27 6.86 -19.40
CA LEU A 501 7.14 7.46 -18.41
C LEU A 501 7.03 6.69 -17.09
N THR A 502 8.16 6.37 -16.47
CA THR A 502 8.16 5.74 -15.14
C THR A 502 9.16 6.44 -14.23
N ARG A 503 8.84 6.57 -12.95
CA ARG A 503 9.81 7.07 -11.96
C ARG A 503 10.86 6.02 -11.62
N ARG A 504 12.09 6.47 -11.36
CA ARG A 504 13.22 5.62 -10.95
C ARG A 504 12.93 4.79 -9.71
N ILE A 505 12.21 5.36 -8.74
CA ILE A 505 11.82 4.67 -7.50
C ILE A 505 10.70 3.63 -7.71
N ASN A 506 9.96 3.70 -8.81
CA ASN A 506 8.87 2.80 -9.13
C ASN A 506 9.36 1.56 -9.91
N LEU A 507 10.18 0.75 -9.24
CA LEU A 507 10.69 -0.52 -9.78
C LEU A 507 9.59 -1.47 -10.28
N PRO A 508 8.42 -1.60 -9.62
CA PRO A 508 7.34 -2.42 -10.15
C PRO A 508 6.86 -1.97 -11.53
N MET A 509 6.72 -0.65 -11.76
CA MET A 509 6.32 -0.12 -13.06
C MET A 509 7.41 -0.32 -14.11
N GLN A 510 8.69 -0.11 -13.79
CA GLN A 510 9.78 -0.38 -14.73
C GLN A 510 9.80 -1.84 -15.20
N ARG A 511 9.69 -2.79 -14.26
CA ARG A 511 9.59 -4.22 -14.58
C ARG A 511 8.33 -4.55 -15.38
N PHE A 512 7.24 -3.83 -15.14
CA PHE A 512 6.01 -3.97 -15.92
C PHE A 512 6.23 -3.49 -17.37
N SER A 513 6.87 -2.34 -17.57
CA SER A 513 7.23 -1.81 -18.89
C SER A 513 8.09 -2.79 -19.67
N GLU A 514 9.17 -3.30 -19.06
CA GLU A 514 10.06 -4.29 -19.67
C GLU A 514 9.30 -5.56 -20.06
N LYS A 515 8.44 -6.08 -19.17
CA LYS A 515 7.58 -7.25 -19.45
C LYS A 515 6.55 -6.99 -20.56
N CYS A 516 6.15 -5.75 -20.79
CA CYS A 516 5.26 -5.40 -21.87
C CYS A 516 6.00 -5.13 -23.20
N GLY A 517 7.31 -5.43 -23.26
CA GLY A 517 8.14 -5.26 -24.44
C GLY A 517 8.58 -3.83 -24.69
N PHE A 518 8.44 -2.93 -23.69
CA PHE A 518 9.02 -1.59 -23.82
C PHE A 518 10.52 -1.65 -23.60
N MET A 519 11.26 -0.94 -24.44
CA MET A 519 12.69 -0.73 -24.32
C MET A 519 12.96 0.53 -23.51
N LEU A 520 13.83 0.43 -22.51
CA LEU A 520 14.35 1.60 -21.81
C LEU A 520 15.15 2.45 -22.82
N LYS A 521 14.80 3.73 -22.94
CA LYS A 521 15.65 4.70 -23.61
C LYS A 521 16.54 5.33 -22.55
N ASP A 522 17.85 5.36 -22.81
CA ASP A 522 18.85 6.05 -21.98
C ASP A 522 18.70 7.59 -22.06
N LEU A 523 17.47 8.08 -22.20
CA LEU A 523 17.15 9.48 -22.21
C LEU A 523 16.64 9.85 -20.82
N PHE A 524 17.49 10.56 -20.12
CA PHE A 524 17.30 11.00 -18.75
C PHE A 524 16.72 12.41 -18.76
N GLU A 525 15.58 12.59 -18.12
CA GLU A 525 14.99 13.91 -17.93
C GLU A 525 14.89 14.18 -16.42
N ARG A 526 15.53 15.26 -15.95
CA ARG A 526 15.29 15.76 -14.59
C ARG A 526 14.01 16.57 -14.63
N THR A 527 12.91 15.96 -14.22
CA THR A 527 11.62 16.66 -14.16
C THR A 527 11.54 17.63 -12.97
N TYR A 528 12.38 17.44 -11.93
CA TYR A 528 12.41 18.29 -10.73
C TYR A 528 13.86 18.44 -10.24
N PRO A 529 14.47 19.63 -10.29
CA PRO A 529 15.84 19.86 -9.79
C PRO A 529 16.00 19.49 -8.30
N GLU A 530 14.95 19.71 -7.52
CA GLU A 530 14.86 19.50 -6.07
C GLU A 530 14.43 18.08 -5.65
N CYS A 531 13.80 17.30 -6.54
CA CYS A 531 13.51 15.90 -6.28
C CYS A 531 14.51 15.04 -7.04
N VAL A 532 15.27 14.20 -6.33
CA VAL A 532 16.20 13.21 -6.92
C VAL A 532 15.45 12.07 -7.66
N ASP A 533 14.17 12.28 -7.96
CA ASP A 533 13.26 11.34 -8.60
C ASP A 533 13.39 11.45 -10.13
N ASP A 534 14.47 10.86 -10.63
CA ASP A 534 14.70 10.73 -12.06
C ASP A 534 13.53 9.98 -12.72
N VAL A 535 13.05 10.47 -13.87
CA VAL A 535 12.13 9.71 -14.71
C VAL A 535 12.89 8.95 -15.79
N ARG A 536 12.33 7.80 -16.19
CA ARG A 536 12.85 6.93 -17.23
C ARG A 536 11.82 6.80 -18.34
N TRP A 537 12.25 7.10 -19.56
CA TRP A 537 11.45 6.91 -20.76
C TRP A 537 11.56 5.48 -21.26
N PHE A 538 10.41 4.85 -21.43
CA PHE A 538 10.27 3.55 -22.06
C PHE A 538 9.56 3.75 -23.38
N VAL A 539 10.02 3.09 -24.45
CA VAL A 539 9.36 3.14 -25.75
C VAL A 539 9.19 1.75 -26.32
N ARG A 540 8.10 1.57 -27.04
CA ARG A 540 7.87 0.43 -27.90
C ARG A 540 7.64 0.92 -29.32
N GLU A 541 8.38 0.37 -30.27
CA GLU A 541 8.19 0.66 -31.69
C GLU A 541 7.12 -0.25 -32.27
N GLY A 542 6.21 0.34 -33.03
CA GLY A 542 5.08 -0.35 -33.65
C GLY A 542 4.05 -0.86 -32.65
N TYR A 543 2.84 -1.02 -33.15
CA TYR A 543 1.81 -1.80 -32.50
C TYR A 543 1.24 -2.80 -33.50
N ASP A 544 1.91 -3.94 -33.66
CA ASP A 544 1.30 -5.09 -34.32
C ASP A 544 0.48 -5.88 -33.28
N MET A 545 -0.84 -5.81 -33.44
CA MET A 545 -1.80 -6.55 -32.62
C MET A 545 -1.56 -8.05 -32.64
N ASN A 546 -1.13 -8.61 -33.77
CA ASN A 546 -0.97 -10.06 -33.91
C ASN A 546 0.24 -10.56 -33.12
N GLU A 547 1.36 -9.82 -33.18
CA GLU A 547 2.56 -10.12 -32.41
C GLU A 547 2.26 -10.02 -30.91
N TYR A 548 1.52 -8.99 -30.51
CA TYR A 548 1.17 -8.79 -29.11
C TYR A 548 0.21 -9.85 -28.56
N ILE A 549 -0.86 -10.18 -29.28
CA ILE A 549 -1.79 -11.26 -28.88
C ILE A 549 -1.02 -12.57 -28.74
N THR A 550 -0.10 -12.85 -29.66
CA THR A 550 0.77 -14.04 -29.60
C THR A 550 1.66 -14.01 -28.35
N TYR A 551 2.24 -12.86 -28.02
CA TYR A 551 3.04 -12.68 -26.81
C TYR A 551 2.23 -12.92 -25.54
N VAL A 552 1.04 -12.31 -25.41
CA VAL A 552 0.18 -12.47 -24.22
C VAL A 552 -0.28 -13.91 -24.08
N ALA A 553 -0.70 -14.55 -25.18
CA ALA A 553 -1.08 -15.96 -25.18
C ALA A 553 0.07 -16.85 -24.68
N LYS A 554 1.31 -16.59 -25.11
CA LYS A 554 2.50 -17.29 -24.61
C LYS A 554 2.70 -17.05 -23.11
N VAL A 555 2.60 -15.82 -22.62
CA VAL A 555 2.74 -15.49 -21.19
C VAL A 555 1.67 -16.17 -20.33
N ASP A 556 0.41 -16.13 -20.76
CA ASP A 556 -0.70 -16.79 -20.05
C ASP A 556 -0.57 -18.31 -20.07
N GLN A 557 -0.08 -18.90 -21.16
CA GLN A 557 0.23 -20.32 -21.23
C GLN A 557 1.34 -20.71 -20.23
N VAL A 558 2.38 -19.89 -20.10
CA VAL A 558 3.46 -20.11 -19.12
C VAL A 558 2.93 -19.98 -17.68
N GLN A 559 2.13 -18.93 -17.40
CA GLN A 559 1.56 -18.72 -16.06
C GLN A 559 0.57 -19.81 -15.66
N SER A 560 -0.28 -20.25 -16.59
CA SER A 560 -1.25 -21.33 -16.33
C SER A 560 -0.54 -22.67 -16.07
N ARG A 561 0.53 -22.99 -16.81
CA ARG A 561 1.40 -24.14 -16.53
C ARG A 561 2.04 -24.05 -15.15
N ALA A 562 2.53 -22.87 -14.74
CA ALA A 562 3.10 -22.68 -13.40
C ALA A 562 2.06 -22.85 -12.27
N ARG A 563 0.82 -22.36 -12.46
CA ARG A 563 -0.28 -22.55 -11.48
C ARG A 563 -0.75 -23.99 -11.41
N GLY A 564 -0.83 -24.69 -12.55
CA GLY A 564 -1.23 -26.10 -12.62
C GLY A 564 -0.26 -27.05 -11.89
N ARG A 565 1.03 -26.72 -11.87
CA ARG A 565 2.04 -27.53 -11.16
C ARG A 565 2.01 -27.38 -9.63
N GLN A 566 1.56 -26.24 -9.10
CA GLN A 566 1.44 -26.06 -7.63
C GLN A 566 0.32 -26.87 -6.99
N ALA A 567 -0.60 -27.45 -7.77
CA ALA A 567 -1.77 -28.15 -7.25
C ALA A 567 -1.51 -29.64 -6.90
N PHE A 568 -0.36 -30.22 -7.27
CA PHE A 568 -0.11 -31.66 -7.11
C PHE A 568 0.83 -32.05 -5.96
N ASP A 569 1.51 -31.10 -5.30
CA ASP A 569 2.44 -31.39 -4.19
C ASP A 569 1.80 -31.28 -2.79
N GLY A 570 0.47 -31.36 -2.72
CA GLY A 570 -0.31 -31.10 -1.51
C GLY A 570 -1.30 -32.22 -1.19
N ASP A 571 -0.85 -33.47 -1.15
CA ASP A 571 -1.29 -34.52 -0.21
C ASP A 571 -0.65 -35.87 -0.63
N GLY A 572 0.36 -36.27 0.14
CA GLY A 572 1.05 -37.56 0.06
C GLY A 572 1.80 -37.82 1.37
#